data_AF-T1H3G5-F1
#
_entry.id   AF-T1H3G5-F1
#
_cell.length_a   1.000
_cell.length_b   1.000
_cell.length_c   1.000
_cell.angle_alpha   90.00
_cell.angle_beta   90.00
_cell.angle_gamma   90.00
#
_symmetry.space_group_name_H-M   'P 1'
#
loop_
_entity.id
_entity.type
_entity.pdbx_description
1 polymer ?
#
loop_
_entity_poly.entity_id
_entity_poly.type
_entity_poly.pdbx_seq_one_letter_code
_entity_poly.pdbx_strand_id
1 'polypeptide(L)'
;FAPKPAELISKPEVSKVKIVFLLTLNGRALRQVHRLIKSLYKAEHFFYIHIDSCMRDLYDLRDQWNWDFIINLSESDYPIKKVEKLQDFLTANHGMNFVKSHGRETQRFIQKQGLDKTFVECDIHMWRIGDRTLPEGIQVDGGSDWVALSKNFVEFILDIEGNNELIQGLLIIFRHTLLPAESFFHTVLRNSKFCGTYIDNNLHITNWKRKLGCKCQYKHVVDWCGCSPNDFKPEDWPRLEG
;
A
#
# COMPACT_ATOMS: atom_id res chain seq x y z
N PHE A 1 -3.39 13.66 14.86
CA PHE A 1 -2.43 12.86 15.63
C PHE A 1 -1.11 12.83 14.89
N ALA A 2 -0.03 13.37 15.46
CA ALA A 2 1.29 13.28 14.85
C ALA A 2 1.92 11.92 15.19
N PRO A 3 2.66 11.28 14.25
CA PRO A 3 3.41 10.07 14.56
C PRO A 3 4.37 10.35 15.71
N LYS A 4 4.45 9.44 16.69
CA LYS A 4 5.35 9.62 17.83
C LYS A 4 6.78 9.23 17.43
N PRO A 5 7.79 10.08 17.68
CA PRO A 5 9.19 9.67 17.54
C PRO A 5 9.50 8.56 18.57
N ALA A 6 10.42 7.66 18.21
CA ALA A 6 10.91 6.64 19.13
C ALA A 6 11.79 7.32 20.20
N GLU A 7 11.26 7.55 21.40
CA GLU A 7 12.03 8.05 22.54
C GLU A 7 12.69 6.90 23.31
N LEU A 8 13.98 7.07 23.63
CA LEU A 8 14.77 6.21 24.52
C LEU A 8 14.35 6.44 25.98
N ILE A 9 13.19 5.91 26.38
CA ILE A 9 12.83 5.79 27.79
C ILE A 9 12.81 4.31 28.11
N SER A 10 13.66 3.87 29.04
CA SER A 10 13.66 2.50 29.57
C SER A 10 12.29 2.20 30.17
N LYS A 11 11.45 1.55 29.38
CA LYS A 11 10.09 1.12 29.69
C LYS A 11 10.03 -0.41 29.57
N PRO A 12 9.10 -1.06 30.31
CA PRO A 12 9.05 -2.52 30.45
C PRO A 12 9.09 -3.19 29.08
N GLU A 13 9.63 -4.41 28.96
CA GLU A 13 9.74 -5.17 27.71
C GLU A 13 8.43 -5.16 26.91
N VAL A 14 8.22 -4.13 26.10
CA VAL A 14 7.17 -4.10 25.10
C VAL A 14 7.67 -5.04 24.02
N SER A 15 6.99 -6.17 23.87
CA SER A 15 7.25 -7.09 22.77
C SER A 15 7.38 -6.30 21.47
N LYS A 16 8.54 -6.39 20.82
CA LYS A 16 8.74 -5.73 19.55
C LYS A 16 7.77 -6.29 18.52
N VAL A 17 7.33 -5.41 17.62
CA VAL A 17 6.41 -5.82 16.57
C VAL A 17 7.07 -6.77 15.57
N LYS A 18 6.25 -7.66 15.03
CA LYS A 18 6.61 -8.59 13.96
C LYS A 18 5.94 -8.12 12.67
N ILE A 19 6.76 -8.02 11.63
CA ILE A 19 6.36 -7.44 10.35
C ILE A 19 6.26 -8.57 9.33
N VAL A 20 5.17 -8.58 8.56
CA VAL A 20 5.05 -9.35 7.32
C VAL A 20 5.41 -8.42 6.16
N PHE A 21 6.50 -8.73 5.46
CA PHE A 21 6.82 -8.09 4.19
C PHE A 21 6.13 -8.86 3.05
N LEU A 22 5.14 -8.22 2.44
CA LEU A 22 4.42 -8.72 1.28
C LEU A 22 5.20 -8.30 0.02
N LEU A 23 5.95 -9.24 -0.56
CA LEU A 23 6.76 -8.97 -1.75
C LEU A 23 5.97 -9.36 -3.00
N THR A 24 5.56 -8.38 -3.81
CA THR A 24 5.00 -8.60 -5.14
C THR A 24 6.11 -8.48 -6.16
N LEU A 25 6.52 -9.59 -6.77
CA LEU A 25 7.69 -9.65 -7.64
C LEU A 25 7.30 -9.90 -9.09
N ASN A 26 7.71 -9.01 -9.99
CA ASN A 26 7.51 -9.17 -11.43
C ASN A 26 8.85 -9.07 -12.18
N GLY A 27 9.30 -10.17 -12.80
CA GLY A 27 10.44 -10.16 -13.71
C GLY A 27 11.68 -10.92 -13.22
N ARG A 28 12.87 -10.45 -13.63
CA ARG A 28 14.12 -11.25 -13.64
C ARG A 28 15.20 -10.75 -12.67
N ALA A 29 14.93 -9.76 -11.83
CA ALA A 29 15.91 -9.10 -10.97
C ALA A 29 16.26 -9.90 -9.69
N LEU A 30 16.43 -11.22 -9.79
CA LEU A 30 16.58 -12.13 -8.63
C LEU A 30 17.72 -11.74 -7.67
N ARG A 31 18.86 -11.28 -8.20
CA ARG A 31 19.98 -10.83 -7.37
C ARG A 31 19.62 -9.61 -6.52
N GLN A 32 18.82 -8.69 -7.08
CA GLN A 32 18.37 -7.51 -6.35
C GLN A 32 17.36 -7.88 -5.27
N VAL A 33 16.41 -8.76 -5.59
CA VAL A 33 15.45 -9.30 -4.60
C VAL A 33 16.17 -9.98 -3.43
N HIS A 34 17.19 -10.80 -3.72
CA HIS A 34 17.98 -11.44 -2.67
C HIS A 34 18.71 -10.41 -1.77
N ARG A 35 19.22 -9.31 -2.36
CA ARG A 35 19.81 -8.21 -1.58
C ARG A 35 18.78 -7.51 -0.70
N LEU A 36 17.60 -7.24 -1.23
CA LEU A 36 16.48 -6.65 -0.49
C LEU A 36 16.11 -7.52 0.71
N ILE A 37 15.82 -8.81 0.50
CA ILE A 37 15.48 -9.75 1.58
C ILE A 37 16.59 -9.78 2.63
N LYS A 38 17.86 -9.90 2.21
CA LYS A 38 19.00 -9.91 3.14
C LYS A 38 19.08 -8.64 4.00
N SER A 39 18.68 -7.49 3.47
CA SER A 39 18.69 -6.21 4.21
C SER A 39 17.53 -6.05 5.20
N LEU A 40 16.42 -6.75 4.98
CA LEU A 40 15.23 -6.71 5.83
C LEU A 40 15.14 -7.88 6.81
N TYR A 41 15.90 -8.95 6.57
CA TYR A 41 15.76 -10.21 7.28
C TYR A 41 16.06 -10.09 8.78
N LYS A 42 15.09 -10.52 9.57
CA LYS A 42 15.18 -10.85 11.00
C LYS A 42 14.38 -12.12 11.24
N ALA A 43 14.82 -12.96 12.18
CA ALA A 43 14.19 -14.26 12.45
C ALA A 43 12.72 -14.18 12.90
N GLU A 44 12.31 -13.02 13.42
CA GLU A 44 10.95 -12.76 13.91
C GLU A 44 10.03 -12.09 12.88
N HIS A 45 10.56 -11.71 11.72
CA HIS A 45 9.79 -11.15 10.61
C HIS A 45 9.43 -12.24 9.62
N PHE A 46 8.35 -12.03 8.91
CA PHE A 46 7.85 -12.96 7.91
C PHE A 46 7.95 -12.34 6.52
N PHE A 47 8.17 -13.18 5.52
CA PHE A 47 8.20 -12.79 4.13
C PHE A 47 7.16 -13.64 3.39
N TYR A 48 6.13 -12.98 2.85
CA TYR A 48 5.20 -13.63 1.94
C TYR A 48 5.51 -13.12 0.53
N ILE A 49 5.98 -14.01 -0.33
CA ILE A 49 6.47 -13.69 -1.66
C ILE A 49 5.41 -14.12 -2.66
N HIS A 50 4.77 -13.13 -3.26
CA HIS A 50 3.76 -13.31 -4.30
C HIS A 50 4.39 -13.13 -5.68
N ILE A 51 4.34 -14.19 -6.49
CA ILE A 51 4.81 -14.20 -7.88
C ILE A 51 3.56 -14.37 -8.77
N ASP A 52 3.07 -13.26 -9.32
CA ASP A 52 1.90 -13.16 -10.22
C ASP A 52 0.49 -13.45 -9.60
N SER A 53 -0.57 -12.92 -10.24
CA SER A 53 -1.83 -12.47 -9.65
C SER A 53 -2.73 -13.57 -9.02
N CYS A 54 -2.74 -13.67 -7.69
CA CYS A 54 -3.92 -13.97 -6.85
C CYS A 54 -3.56 -13.93 -5.35
N MET A 55 -4.10 -12.97 -4.57
CA MET A 55 -3.82 -12.83 -3.13
C MET A 55 -4.79 -13.60 -2.20
N ARG A 56 -5.23 -14.81 -2.58
CA ARG A 56 -6.14 -15.59 -1.70
C ARG A 56 -5.44 -16.11 -0.44
N ASP A 57 -4.14 -16.35 -0.49
CA ASP A 57 -3.42 -17.02 0.61
C ASP A 57 -3.13 -16.08 1.80
N LEU A 58 -3.37 -14.78 1.68
CA LEU A 58 -3.24 -13.82 2.80
C LEU A 58 -4.25 -14.12 3.93
N TYR A 59 -5.38 -14.74 3.60
CA TYR A 59 -6.36 -15.19 4.59
C TYR A 59 -5.77 -16.30 5.49
N ASP A 60 -5.02 -17.23 4.91
CA ASP A 60 -4.40 -18.36 5.63
C ASP A 60 -3.26 -17.91 6.55
N LEU A 61 -2.65 -16.75 6.28
CA LEU A 61 -1.60 -16.16 7.14
C LEU A 61 -2.13 -15.65 8.49
N ARG A 62 -3.44 -15.42 8.62
CA ARG A 62 -4.06 -14.90 9.85
C ARG A 62 -3.81 -15.82 11.05
N ASP A 63 -3.93 -17.13 10.82
CA ASP A 63 -3.97 -18.13 11.90
C ASP A 63 -2.63 -18.83 12.13
N GLN A 64 -1.72 -18.79 11.16
CA GLN A 64 -0.43 -19.47 11.24
C GLN A 64 0.69 -18.58 11.82
N TRP A 65 0.65 -17.27 11.54
CA TRP A 65 1.72 -16.35 11.90
C TRP A 65 1.24 -15.32 12.92
N ASN A 66 2.03 -15.13 13.98
CA ASN A 66 1.81 -14.05 14.93
C ASN A 66 2.55 -12.79 14.45
N TRP A 67 1.84 -11.90 13.74
CA TRP A 67 2.36 -10.65 13.17
C TRP A 67 1.51 -9.44 13.61
N ASP A 68 2.07 -8.24 13.47
CA ASP A 68 1.44 -6.99 13.92
C ASP A 68 1.21 -5.98 12.78
N PHE A 69 2.09 -6.00 11.77
CA PHE A 69 2.00 -5.14 10.58
C PHE A 69 2.24 -5.91 9.29
N ILE A 70 1.56 -5.49 8.22
CA ILE A 70 1.89 -5.83 6.82
C ILE A 70 2.47 -4.60 6.13
N ILE A 71 3.53 -4.79 5.36
CA ILE A 71 4.13 -3.78 4.49
C ILE A 71 4.33 -4.40 3.11
N ASN A 72 3.74 -3.80 2.08
CA ASN A 72 3.98 -4.23 0.70
C ASN A 72 5.27 -3.61 0.15
N LEU A 73 6.03 -4.41 -0.61
CA LEU A 73 7.23 -4.00 -1.35
C LEU A 73 7.27 -4.70 -2.73
N SER A 74 7.91 -4.08 -3.71
CA SER A 74 8.28 -4.69 -5.00
C SER A 74 9.74 -5.13 -5.04
N GLU A 75 10.16 -5.76 -6.15
CA GLU A 75 11.56 -6.01 -6.46
C GLU A 75 12.43 -4.74 -6.62
N SER A 76 11.79 -3.58 -6.83
CA SER A 76 12.46 -2.29 -7.06
C SER A 76 12.66 -1.46 -5.78
N ASP A 77 12.07 -1.87 -4.66
CA ASP A 77 12.19 -1.20 -3.39
C ASP A 77 13.53 -1.49 -2.69
N TYR A 78 13.94 -0.56 -1.83
CA TYR A 78 15.14 -0.74 -1.00
C TYR A 78 15.06 0.08 0.29
N PRO A 79 15.45 -0.48 1.45
CA PRO A 79 15.42 0.26 2.71
C PRO A 79 16.49 1.34 2.74
N ILE A 80 16.09 2.55 3.13
CA ILE A 80 16.98 3.71 3.36
C ILE A 80 17.44 3.82 4.83
N LYS A 81 16.76 3.13 5.75
CA LYS A 81 17.11 3.02 7.16
C LYS A 81 17.20 1.54 7.55
N LYS A 82 17.92 1.25 8.63
CA LYS A 82 18.01 -0.11 9.17
C LYS A 82 16.63 -0.62 9.63
N VAL A 83 16.36 -1.91 9.45
CA VAL A 83 15.07 -2.54 9.79
C VAL A 83 14.72 -2.40 11.27
N GLU A 84 15.71 -2.34 12.17
CA GLU A 84 15.46 -2.13 13.61
C GLU A 84 14.82 -0.77 13.89
N LYS A 85 15.21 0.28 13.15
CA LYS A 85 14.58 1.60 13.30
C LYS A 85 13.12 1.58 12.84
N LEU A 86 12.81 0.82 11.81
CA LEU A 86 11.44 0.61 11.35
C LEU A 86 10.63 -0.14 12.41
N GLN A 87 11.19 -1.23 12.95
CA GLN A 87 10.56 -2.01 14.01
C GLN A 87 10.29 -1.18 15.27
N ASP A 88 11.27 -0.40 15.74
CA ASP A 88 11.11 0.47 16.91
C ASP A 88 10.04 1.55 16.66
N PHE A 89 10.02 2.15 15.46
CA PHE A 89 9.00 3.12 15.06
C PHE A 89 7.59 2.52 15.03
N LEU A 90 7.42 1.34 14.45
CA LEU A 90 6.13 0.66 14.38
C LEU A 90 5.68 0.15 15.75
N THR A 91 6.61 -0.27 16.61
CA THR A 91 6.32 -0.62 18.01
C THR A 91 5.76 0.59 18.77
N ALA A 92 6.35 1.77 18.58
CA ALA A 92 5.85 3.00 19.20
C ALA A 92 4.50 3.49 18.64
N ASN A 93 4.12 3.03 17.45
CA ASN A 93 2.90 3.42 16.74
C ASN A 93 2.01 2.19 16.45
N HIS A 94 1.98 1.23 17.38
CA HIS A 94 1.22 -0.02 17.24
C HIS A 94 -0.27 0.25 16.94
N GLY A 95 -0.84 -0.49 15.99
CA GLY A 95 -2.25 -0.36 15.59
C GLY A 95 -2.57 0.83 14.67
N MET A 96 -1.58 1.68 14.33
CA MET A 96 -1.76 2.77 13.37
C MET A 96 -1.65 2.25 11.92
N ASN A 97 -2.25 2.97 10.96
CA ASN A 97 -2.23 2.63 9.54
C ASN A 97 -1.60 3.78 8.74
N PHE A 98 -0.58 3.46 7.97
CA PHE A 98 0.31 4.39 7.29
C PHE A 98 0.03 4.35 5.79
N VAL A 99 -0.71 5.35 5.32
CA VAL A 99 -1.09 5.50 3.91
C VAL A 99 -0.83 6.94 3.48
N LYS A 100 -0.59 7.21 2.20
CA LYS A 100 -0.25 8.56 1.74
C LYS A 100 -1.29 9.08 0.76
N SER A 101 -2.12 10.04 1.20
CA SER A 101 -3.15 10.64 0.36
C SER A 101 -2.55 11.61 -0.67
N HIS A 102 -3.29 11.78 -1.77
CA HIS A 102 -3.05 12.77 -2.82
C HIS A 102 -3.14 14.22 -2.31
N GLY A 103 -3.72 14.48 -1.13
CA GLY A 103 -3.86 15.80 -0.53
C GLY A 103 -5.26 16.40 -0.68
N ARG A 104 -5.37 17.68 -1.06
CA ARG A 104 -6.62 18.46 -0.91
C ARG A 104 -7.57 18.44 -2.12
N GLU A 105 -7.08 18.19 -3.34
CA GLU A 105 -7.88 18.29 -4.57
C GLU A 105 -8.60 16.96 -4.93
N THR A 106 -9.54 16.49 -4.10
CA THR A 106 -10.17 15.16 -4.25
C THR A 106 -10.91 14.97 -5.57
N GLN A 107 -11.65 15.97 -6.04
CA GLN A 107 -12.37 15.86 -7.33
C GLN A 107 -11.40 15.71 -8.51
N ARG A 108 -10.29 16.45 -8.49
CA ARG A 108 -9.25 16.33 -9.51
C ARG A 108 -8.55 14.97 -9.45
N PHE A 109 -8.37 14.42 -8.25
CA PHE A 109 -7.84 13.08 -8.05
C PHE A 109 -8.78 12.03 -8.65
N ILE A 110 -10.08 12.06 -8.32
CA ILE A 110 -11.11 11.15 -8.87
C ILE A 110 -11.05 11.11 -10.40
N GLN A 111 -11.06 12.28 -11.04
CA GLN A 111 -11.02 12.38 -12.49
C GLN A 111 -9.72 11.87 -13.10
N LYS A 112 -8.56 12.14 -12.48
CA LYS A 112 -7.25 11.70 -13.00
C LYS A 112 -7.02 10.21 -12.85
N GLN A 113 -7.52 9.64 -11.75
CA GLN A 113 -7.46 8.20 -11.48
C GLN A 113 -8.51 7.42 -12.27
N GLY A 114 -9.50 8.10 -12.87
CA GLY A 114 -10.62 7.44 -13.54
C GLY A 114 -11.54 6.70 -12.56
N LEU A 115 -11.62 7.16 -11.31
CA LEU A 115 -12.53 6.55 -10.31
C LEU A 115 -14.00 6.75 -10.70
N ASP A 116 -14.31 7.74 -11.53
CA ASP A 116 -15.62 7.99 -12.15
C ASP A 116 -15.84 7.19 -13.45
N LYS A 117 -14.95 6.25 -13.78
CA LYS A 117 -15.06 5.34 -14.93
C LYS A 117 -15.16 3.89 -14.48
N THR A 118 -15.77 3.06 -15.32
CA THR A 118 -15.87 1.61 -15.12
C THR A 118 -14.85 0.92 -16.01
N PHE A 119 -14.05 0.04 -15.39
CA PHE A 119 -13.06 -0.77 -16.08
C PHE A 119 -13.35 -2.27 -15.92
N VAL A 120 -12.96 -3.06 -16.92
CA VAL A 120 -13.00 -4.53 -16.88
C VAL A 120 -11.67 -5.06 -17.36
N GLU A 121 -11.08 -5.94 -16.56
CA GLU A 121 -9.89 -6.70 -16.96
C GLU A 121 -10.33 -7.93 -17.78
N CYS A 122 -9.85 -8.02 -19.01
CA CYS A 122 -10.07 -9.18 -19.89
C CYS A 122 -8.92 -9.28 -20.89
N ASP A 123 -8.46 -10.50 -21.19
CA ASP A 123 -7.34 -10.76 -22.10
C ASP A 123 -6.06 -9.96 -21.78
N ILE A 124 -5.75 -9.79 -20.49
CA ILE A 124 -4.57 -9.06 -19.99
C ILE A 124 -4.62 -7.56 -20.40
N HIS A 125 -5.81 -7.04 -20.67
CA HIS A 125 -6.05 -5.63 -20.97
C HIS A 125 -7.14 -5.06 -20.06
N MET A 126 -6.95 -3.82 -19.62
CA MET A 126 -7.91 -3.07 -18.82
C MET A 126 -8.76 -2.16 -19.71
N TRP A 127 -9.95 -2.65 -20.05
CA TRP A 127 -10.92 -2.00 -20.93
C TRP A 127 -11.73 -0.95 -20.19
N ARG A 128 -11.81 0.27 -20.72
CA ARG A 128 -12.73 1.30 -20.18
C ARG A 128 -14.09 1.16 -20.84
N ILE A 129 -15.09 0.72 -20.09
CA ILE A 129 -16.41 0.36 -20.64
C ILE A 129 -17.49 1.43 -20.46
N GLY A 130 -17.23 2.49 -19.69
CA GLY A 130 -18.17 3.61 -19.54
C GLY A 130 -17.90 4.50 -18.34
N ASP A 131 -18.76 5.49 -18.15
CA ASP A 131 -18.78 6.35 -16.97
C ASP A 131 -19.56 5.68 -15.83
N ARG A 132 -19.29 6.09 -14.59
CA ARG A 132 -20.08 5.71 -13.41
C ARG A 132 -20.17 6.86 -12.41
N THR A 133 -21.21 6.80 -11.58
CA THR A 133 -21.36 7.68 -10.41
C THR A 133 -20.86 6.96 -9.17
N LEU A 134 -20.03 7.63 -8.37
CA LEU A 134 -19.54 7.09 -7.09
C LEU A 134 -20.65 7.18 -6.03
N PRO A 135 -20.70 6.26 -5.05
CA PRO A 135 -21.74 6.24 -4.04
C PRO A 135 -21.70 7.49 -3.15
N GLU A 136 -22.88 8.00 -2.81
CA GLU A 136 -23.04 9.09 -1.85
C GLU A 136 -22.79 8.59 -0.42
N GLY A 137 -22.45 9.53 0.48
CA GLY A 137 -22.20 9.21 1.90
C GLY A 137 -20.84 8.58 2.20
N ILE A 138 -20.03 8.24 1.19
CA ILE A 138 -18.69 7.69 1.34
C ILE A 138 -17.63 8.76 1.03
N GLN A 139 -16.70 8.96 1.96
CA GLN A 139 -15.53 9.80 1.72
C GLN A 139 -14.50 9.04 0.87
N VAL A 140 -14.44 9.36 -0.41
CA VAL A 140 -13.41 8.83 -1.32
C VAL A 140 -12.08 9.52 -1.05
N ASP A 141 -11.03 8.72 -0.84
CA ASP A 141 -9.64 9.17 -0.67
C ASP A 141 -8.72 8.17 -1.37
N GLY A 142 -7.48 8.57 -1.64
CA GLY A 142 -6.50 7.74 -2.31
C GLY A 142 -5.17 8.44 -2.48
N GLY A 143 -4.19 7.73 -3.02
CA GLY A 143 -2.84 8.21 -3.25
C GLY A 143 -1.90 7.04 -3.51
N SER A 144 -0.88 6.86 -2.68
CA SER A 144 0.10 5.78 -2.89
C SER A 144 -0.49 4.42 -2.55
N ASP A 145 -0.29 3.43 -3.42
CA ASP A 145 -0.56 2.01 -3.18
C ASP A 145 0.48 1.31 -2.28
N TRP A 146 1.66 1.90 -2.10
CA TRP A 146 2.57 1.57 -1.00
C TRP A 146 1.98 1.95 0.35
N VAL A 147 1.79 0.97 1.23
CA VAL A 147 1.13 1.11 2.54
C VAL A 147 1.83 0.30 3.62
N ALA A 148 1.64 0.70 4.89
CA ALA A 148 1.90 -0.16 6.04
C ALA A 148 0.66 -0.23 6.92
N LEU A 149 0.08 -1.42 7.05
CA LEU A 149 -1.23 -1.64 7.66
C LEU A 149 -1.11 -2.49 8.92
N SER A 150 -1.84 -2.11 9.96
CA SER A 150 -1.95 -2.87 11.21
C SER A 150 -2.76 -4.15 11.03
N LYS A 151 -2.43 -5.19 11.80
CA LYS A 151 -3.17 -6.46 11.80
C LYS A 151 -4.68 -6.29 11.99
N ASN A 152 -5.09 -5.52 12.99
CA ASN A 152 -6.51 -5.31 13.30
C ASN A 152 -7.29 -4.71 12.11
N PHE A 153 -6.66 -3.82 11.34
CA PHE A 153 -7.29 -3.23 10.16
C PHE A 153 -7.39 -4.22 9.00
N VAL A 154 -6.32 -4.99 8.78
CA VAL A 154 -6.32 -6.06 7.75
C VAL A 154 -7.35 -7.13 8.08
N GLU A 155 -7.42 -7.61 9.33
CA GLU A 155 -8.44 -8.57 9.76
C GLU A 155 -9.86 -8.04 9.57
N PHE A 156 -10.09 -6.74 9.80
CA PHE A 156 -11.38 -6.11 9.53
C PHE A 156 -11.76 -6.10 8.04
N ILE A 157 -10.80 -5.95 7.14
CA ILE A 157 -11.04 -6.04 5.68
C ILE A 157 -11.28 -7.48 5.26
N LEU A 158 -10.53 -8.43 5.83
CA LEU A 158 -10.58 -9.84 5.48
C LEU A 158 -11.76 -10.60 6.08
N ASP A 159 -12.55 -9.97 6.96
CA ASP A 159 -13.81 -10.50 7.48
C ASP A 159 -14.92 -10.47 6.39
N ILE A 160 -14.68 -11.22 5.30
CA ILE A 160 -15.54 -11.28 4.10
C ILE A 160 -16.83 -12.06 4.39
N GLU A 161 -16.79 -12.99 5.35
CA GLU A 161 -17.99 -13.70 5.84
C GLU A 161 -18.84 -12.81 6.77
N GLY A 162 -18.28 -11.73 7.30
CA GLY A 162 -18.99 -10.71 8.04
C GLY A 162 -19.97 -9.93 7.16
N ASN A 163 -21.12 -9.56 7.72
CA ASN A 163 -22.12 -8.70 7.07
C ASN A 163 -21.70 -7.21 7.10
N ASN A 164 -20.50 -6.91 6.58
CA ASN A 164 -19.95 -5.56 6.54
C ASN A 164 -20.29 -4.88 5.22
N GLU A 165 -21.40 -4.14 5.20
CA GLU A 165 -21.94 -3.46 4.03
C GLU A 165 -20.93 -2.52 3.35
N LEU A 166 -20.11 -1.81 4.13
CA LEU A 166 -19.07 -0.93 3.58
C LEU A 166 -18.06 -1.71 2.74
N ILE A 167 -17.51 -2.81 3.28
CA ILE A 167 -16.49 -3.60 2.58
C ILE A 167 -17.11 -4.27 1.34
N GLN A 168 -18.29 -4.88 1.48
CA GLN A 168 -18.97 -5.54 0.36
C GLN A 168 -19.29 -4.55 -0.76
N GLY A 169 -19.84 -3.38 -0.43
CA GLY A 169 -20.12 -2.32 -1.40
C GLY A 169 -18.87 -1.79 -2.09
N LEU A 170 -17.80 -1.54 -1.32
CA LEU A 170 -16.52 -1.10 -1.90
C LEU A 170 -15.90 -2.18 -2.78
N LEU A 171 -15.96 -3.47 -2.42
CA LEU A 171 -15.43 -4.55 -3.26
C LEU A 171 -16.14 -4.62 -4.63
N ILE A 172 -17.45 -4.38 -4.69
CA ILE A 172 -18.19 -4.29 -5.96
C ILE A 172 -17.64 -3.16 -6.83
N ILE A 173 -17.43 -1.98 -6.25
CA ILE A 173 -16.92 -0.80 -6.98
C ILE A 173 -15.47 -1.02 -7.41
N PHE A 174 -14.61 -1.46 -6.49
CA PHE A 174 -13.17 -1.58 -6.71
C PHE A 174 -12.78 -2.75 -7.62
N ARG A 175 -13.63 -3.78 -7.74
CA ARG A 175 -13.49 -4.82 -8.79
C ARG A 175 -13.51 -4.26 -10.20
N HIS A 176 -14.21 -3.16 -10.43
CA HIS A 176 -14.35 -2.50 -11.73
C HIS A 176 -13.65 -1.14 -11.77
N THR A 177 -12.57 -0.98 -10.99
CA THR A 177 -11.80 0.27 -10.84
C THR A 177 -10.38 0.08 -11.34
N LEU A 178 -9.87 1.06 -12.09
CA LEU A 178 -8.46 1.13 -12.44
C LEU A 178 -7.61 1.50 -11.22
N LEU A 179 -6.44 0.87 -11.06
CA LEU A 179 -5.51 1.09 -9.94
C LEU A 179 -6.21 1.02 -8.56
N PRO A 180 -6.93 -0.07 -8.26
CA PRO A 180 -7.82 -0.12 -7.09
C PRO A 180 -7.06 0.04 -5.76
N ALA A 181 -5.83 -0.47 -5.68
CA ALA A 181 -4.99 -0.39 -4.48
C ALA A 181 -4.65 1.07 -4.09
N GLU A 182 -4.60 1.99 -5.05
CA GLU A 182 -4.30 3.40 -4.78
C GLU A 182 -5.42 4.12 -4.02
N SER A 183 -6.64 3.57 -3.95
CA SER A 183 -7.77 4.24 -3.27
C SER A 183 -8.58 3.35 -2.30
N PHE A 184 -8.51 2.02 -2.45
CA PHE A 184 -9.32 1.09 -1.64
C PHE A 184 -9.03 1.24 -0.14
N PHE A 185 -7.78 1.02 0.28
CA PHE A 185 -7.41 1.06 1.71
C PHE A 185 -7.66 2.44 2.34
N HIS A 186 -7.39 3.51 1.60
CA HIS A 186 -7.65 4.88 2.03
C HIS A 186 -9.14 5.10 2.28
N THR A 187 -9.98 4.71 1.33
CA THR A 187 -11.44 4.85 1.43
C THR A 187 -12.00 4.00 2.57
N VAL A 188 -11.55 2.75 2.75
CA VAL A 188 -11.96 1.92 3.89
C VAL A 188 -11.54 2.56 5.23
N LEU A 189 -10.30 3.05 5.35
CA LEU A 189 -9.83 3.72 6.57
C LEU A 189 -10.68 4.93 6.92
N ARG A 190 -10.98 5.80 5.94
CA ARG A 190 -11.77 7.01 6.16
C ARG A 190 -13.20 6.74 6.64
N ASN A 191 -13.79 5.63 6.20
CA ASN A 191 -15.22 5.36 6.40
C ASN A 191 -15.50 4.22 7.40
N SER A 192 -14.49 3.70 8.08
CA SER A 192 -14.65 2.62 9.06
C SER A 192 -14.31 3.09 10.48
N LYS A 193 -14.50 2.19 11.46
CA LYS A 193 -14.06 2.39 12.86
C LYS A 193 -12.56 2.67 13.02
N PHE A 194 -11.76 2.45 11.98
CA PHE A 194 -10.31 2.70 11.96
C PHE A 194 -9.94 4.12 11.52
N CYS A 195 -10.88 5.03 11.27
CA CYS A 195 -10.59 6.39 10.81
C CYS A 195 -9.63 7.17 11.74
N GLY A 196 -9.66 6.91 13.04
CA GLY A 196 -8.75 7.48 14.03
C GLY A 196 -7.31 6.95 14.00
N THR A 197 -7.07 5.85 13.27
CA THR A 197 -5.75 5.21 13.13
C THR A 197 -5.00 5.62 11.85
N TYR A 198 -5.64 6.44 10.99
CA TYR A 198 -5.07 6.92 9.74
C TYR A 198 -3.89 7.89 9.99
N ILE A 199 -2.73 7.61 9.41
CA ILE A 199 -1.56 8.49 9.37
C ILE A 199 -1.21 8.81 7.92
N ASP A 200 -1.15 10.11 7.58
CA ASP A 200 -0.84 10.60 6.22
C ASP A 200 0.64 10.55 5.85
N ASN A 201 1.24 9.37 6.01
CA ASN A 201 2.60 9.05 5.65
C ASN A 201 2.67 7.54 5.45
N ASN A 202 3.13 7.08 4.29
CA ASN A 202 3.21 5.66 3.97
C ASN A 202 4.61 5.05 4.22
N LEU A 203 5.54 5.80 4.81
CA LEU A 203 6.91 5.36 5.10
C LEU A 203 7.78 5.07 3.86
N HIS A 204 7.37 5.57 2.68
CA HIS A 204 8.11 5.41 1.43
C HIS A 204 8.57 6.76 0.87
N ILE A 205 9.70 6.73 0.16
CA ILE A 205 10.14 7.84 -0.69
C ILE A 205 10.03 7.38 -2.14
N THR A 206 9.09 7.95 -2.88
CA THR A 206 8.88 7.63 -4.30
C THR A 206 9.51 8.71 -5.20
N ASN A 207 10.36 8.31 -6.15
CA ASN A 207 11.08 9.25 -7.00
C ASN A 207 10.27 9.74 -8.21
N TRP A 208 9.27 10.58 -7.95
CA TRP A 208 8.44 11.16 -9.00
C TRP A 208 9.17 12.26 -9.80
N LYS A 209 9.50 11.98 -11.07
CA LYS A 209 9.94 12.98 -12.06
C LYS A 209 8.94 13.00 -13.23
N ARG A 210 7.82 13.74 -13.07
CA ARG A 210 6.66 13.69 -14.00
C ARG A 210 7.01 13.92 -15.48
N LYS A 211 7.94 14.84 -15.78
CA LYS A 211 8.41 15.10 -17.15
C LYS A 211 9.00 13.87 -17.84
N LEU A 212 9.53 12.92 -17.07
CA LEU A 212 10.15 11.70 -17.57
C LEU A 212 9.21 10.50 -17.48
N GLY A 213 8.44 10.39 -16.39
CA GLY A 213 7.63 9.20 -16.08
C GLY A 213 6.18 9.22 -16.57
N CYS A 214 5.64 10.36 -17.00
CA CYS A 214 4.25 10.49 -17.46
C CYS A 214 4.17 10.57 -18.99
N LYS A 215 4.38 9.45 -19.69
CA LYS A 215 4.42 9.40 -21.17
C LYS A 215 3.28 8.59 -21.81
N CYS A 216 2.24 8.21 -21.06
CA CYS A 216 1.22 7.25 -21.51
C CYS A 216 1.82 5.92 -22.03
N GLN A 217 2.94 5.44 -21.47
CA GLN A 217 3.61 4.25 -22.02
C GLN A 217 2.76 2.96 -21.94
N TYR A 218 1.70 2.96 -21.13
CA TYR A 218 0.83 1.80 -20.87
C TYR A 218 -0.43 1.74 -21.74
N LYS A 219 -0.59 2.59 -22.76
CA LYS A 219 -1.79 2.60 -23.62
C LYS A 219 -2.12 1.27 -24.31
N HIS A 220 -1.14 0.38 -24.43
CA HIS A 220 -1.30 -0.94 -25.04
C HIS A 220 -1.80 -2.02 -24.05
N VAL A 221 -1.87 -1.72 -22.75
CA VAL A 221 -2.38 -2.62 -21.70
C VAL A 221 -3.59 -2.06 -20.96
N VAL A 222 -3.85 -0.74 -21.07
CA VAL A 222 -4.97 -0.07 -20.41
C VAL A 222 -5.49 1.09 -21.25
N ASP A 223 -6.82 1.27 -21.25
CA ASP A 223 -7.51 2.40 -21.87
C ASP A 223 -7.39 3.70 -21.04
N TRP A 224 -6.20 3.99 -20.52
CA TRP A 224 -5.89 5.15 -19.70
C TRP A 224 -4.42 5.55 -19.81
N CYS A 225 -4.09 6.76 -19.34
CA CYS A 225 -2.71 7.22 -19.30
C CYS A 225 -2.18 7.22 -17.87
N GLY A 226 -1.19 6.36 -17.62
CA GLY A 226 -0.48 6.29 -16.35
C GLY A 226 0.84 7.08 -16.33
N CYS A 227 1.39 7.17 -15.13
CA CYS A 227 2.75 7.62 -14.87
C CYS A 227 3.47 6.57 -14.02
N SER A 228 4.81 6.52 -14.10
CA SER A 228 5.61 5.70 -13.19
C SER A 228 6.71 6.53 -12.52
N PRO A 229 7.13 6.14 -11.30
CA PRO A 229 8.34 6.67 -10.67
C PRO A 229 9.58 6.40 -11.54
N ASN A 230 10.66 7.11 -11.23
CA ASN A 230 11.95 6.94 -11.92
C ASN A 230 12.94 6.23 -11.00
N ASP A 231 13.94 5.58 -11.58
CA ASP A 231 15.04 5.04 -10.79
C ASP A 231 15.81 6.16 -10.06
N PHE A 232 16.23 5.88 -8.84
CA PHE A 232 17.14 6.74 -8.11
C PHE A 232 18.54 6.71 -8.74
N LYS A 233 19.19 7.86 -8.76
CA LYS A 233 20.57 8.03 -9.22
C LYS A 233 21.47 8.51 -8.09
N PRO A 234 22.81 8.43 -8.22
CA PRO A 234 23.73 8.95 -7.21
C PRO A 234 23.45 10.41 -6.82
N GLU A 235 23.00 11.24 -7.77
CA GLU A 235 22.61 12.64 -7.54
C GLU A 235 21.38 12.81 -6.63
N ASP A 236 20.54 11.78 -6.47
CA ASP A 236 19.38 11.82 -5.60
C ASP A 236 19.74 11.50 -4.12
N TRP A 237 21.00 11.13 -3.83
CA TRP A 237 21.45 10.72 -2.48
C TRP A 237 21.10 11.70 -1.35
N PRO A 238 21.23 13.04 -1.51
CA PRO A 238 20.87 13.99 -0.45
C PRO A 238 19.39 13.93 -0.03
N ARG A 239 18.50 13.37 -0.87
CA ARG A 239 17.07 13.18 -0.55
C ARG A 239 16.81 11.93 0.29
N LEU A 240 17.78 11.02 0.37
CA LEU A 240 17.70 9.74 1.07
C LEU A 240 18.41 9.79 2.44
N GLU A 241 19.30 10.77 2.64
CA GLU A 241 19.92 11.08 3.93
C GLU A 241 18.91 11.76 4.86
N GLY A 242 18.06 10.98 5.51
CA GLY A 242 17.09 11.45 6.52
C GLY A 242 16.95 10.50 7.69
#